data_AF-A0AAW2SW77-F1
#
_entry.id   AF-A0AAW2SW77-F1
#
_cell.length_a   1.000
_cell.length_b   1.000
_cell.length_c   1.000
_cell.angle_alpha   90.00
_cell.angle_beta   90.00
_cell.angle_gamma   90.00
#
_symmetry.space_group_name_H-M   'P 1'
#
loop_
_entity.id
_entity.type
_entity.pdbx_description
1 polymer ?
#
loop_
_entity_poly.entity_id
_entity_poly.type
_entity_poly.pdbx_seq_one_letter_code
_entity_poly.pdbx_strand_id
1 'polypeptide(L)'
;MGKMGFFSLALFVAFFAIFASPVLSRTLPLTSKAALLDVASTLSKTQDLFSLNSQNVLPSKHQVRHRHPPVSPDSSLIFELHPRLSVRGTSERDYGTLTLARLARDSARVKAIQTRLDLVSLDIKKADLTPLEVEFEEQKLEGPVISGTSQGSGEYFCRVGVGNPPTQAYMVLDTGSDVNWVQCAPCAECYQQADPIFDPSLSSSFAPLTCETQQCKSLDVSECRNGTCLYEVSYGDGSYTVGDFVTETITFGGSAAVNKVAIGCGHNNEGLFVGAAGLIGLGGGPLSFPSQINASSFSYCLVDRDSDSASTLEFNSVPSPDAVTAPLVRNSKLDTFYYVDLTGISVAGELLPIPPSTFQLNDNGNGGVIVDSGTAVTRLQTEAYNSMRDAFKRERRICRRQTTSHCSTRATT
;
A
#
# COMPACT_ATOMS: atom_id res chain seq x y z
N MET A 1 -14.91 85.27 -17.13
CA MET A 1 -15.36 86.19 -16.06
C MET A 1 -15.26 85.45 -14.73
N GLY A 2 -14.58 86.04 -13.72
CA GLY A 2 -14.52 85.64 -12.29
C GLY A 2 -13.76 84.33 -11.99
N LYS A 3 -12.61 84.21 -11.31
CA LYS A 3 -12.07 84.71 -10.01
C LYS A 3 -12.82 84.28 -8.74
N MET A 4 -12.00 83.80 -7.79
CA MET A 4 -12.19 83.60 -6.33
C MET A 4 -12.90 82.31 -5.86
N GLY A 5 -12.43 81.61 -4.80
CA GLY A 5 -11.44 82.00 -3.81
C GLY A 5 -10.91 80.85 -2.95
N PHE A 6 -9.68 81.08 -2.47
CA PHE A 6 -9.05 80.47 -1.31
C PHE A 6 -9.81 80.84 -0.03
N PHE A 7 -9.96 79.90 0.91
CA PHE A 7 -9.72 80.03 2.37
C PHE A 7 -10.44 78.89 3.12
N SER A 8 -9.69 77.90 3.62
CA SER A 8 -9.67 77.57 5.06
C SER A 8 -8.68 76.43 5.29
N LEU A 9 -7.49 76.80 5.74
CA LEU A 9 -6.47 75.96 6.34
C LEU A 9 -6.81 75.82 7.84
N ALA A 10 -6.47 74.68 8.42
CA ALA A 10 -6.39 74.41 9.87
C ALA A 10 -7.69 74.03 10.59
N LEU A 11 -8.02 72.73 10.53
CA LEU A 11 -8.27 71.92 11.72
C LEU A 11 -8.02 70.46 11.35
N PHE A 12 -7.44 69.66 12.25
CA PHE A 12 -6.99 68.26 12.10
C PHE A 12 -5.57 68.00 11.57
N VAL A 13 -4.60 68.82 12.00
CA VAL A 13 -3.27 68.31 12.38
C VAL A 13 -3.17 68.40 13.90
N ALA A 14 -3.77 67.43 14.59
CA ALA A 14 -3.62 67.20 16.02
C ALA A 14 -4.14 65.81 16.40
N PHE A 15 -3.52 64.75 15.85
CA PHE A 15 -3.42 63.48 16.54
C PHE A 15 -2.04 62.89 16.22
N PHE A 16 -1.03 63.61 16.70
CA PHE A 16 0.33 63.11 16.79
C PHE A 16 0.40 62.14 17.98
N ALA A 17 1.09 61.04 17.73
CA ALA A 17 1.91 60.30 18.68
C ALA A 17 1.22 59.30 19.64
N ILE A 18 2.03 58.28 19.95
CA ILE A 18 1.85 57.20 20.92
C ILE A 18 0.96 56.07 20.34
N PHE A 19 1.47 55.00 19.71
CA PHE A 19 2.53 54.09 20.13
C PHE A 19 3.27 53.49 18.93
N ALA A 20 4.60 53.60 18.92
CA ALA A 20 5.49 52.76 18.14
C ALA A 20 6.28 51.87 19.10
N SER A 21 6.21 50.54 18.92
CA SER A 21 7.20 49.48 19.24
C SER A 21 6.51 48.10 19.33
N PRO A 22 7.20 46.98 19.11
CA PRO A 22 8.02 46.61 17.96
C PRO A 22 7.40 45.42 17.19
N VAL A 23 7.91 45.17 15.99
CA VAL A 23 7.68 43.97 15.20
C VAL A 23 8.26 42.76 15.94
N LEU A 24 7.41 41.79 16.28
CA LEU A 24 7.81 40.43 16.66
C LEU A 24 7.23 39.47 15.62
N SER A 25 8.03 39.18 14.61
CA SER A 25 7.79 38.06 13.71
C SER A 25 7.99 36.78 14.51
N ARG A 26 6.93 36.03 14.80
CA ARG A 26 7.05 34.67 15.33
C ARG A 26 7.40 33.76 14.16
N THR A 27 8.69 33.57 13.93
CA THR A 27 9.18 32.35 13.27
C THR A 27 8.99 31.20 14.25
N LEU A 28 7.94 30.40 14.03
CA LEU A 28 7.92 29.05 14.58
C LEU A 28 8.99 28.25 13.81
N PRO A 29 9.98 27.65 14.49
CA PRO A 29 10.75 26.60 13.85
C PRO A 29 9.78 25.46 13.56
N LEU A 30 9.51 25.19 12.29
CA LEU A 30 8.92 23.92 11.90
C LEU A 30 10.03 22.87 12.05
N THR A 31 10.30 22.48 13.29
CA THR A 31 11.05 21.26 13.58
C THR A 31 10.12 20.11 13.23
N SER A 32 10.15 19.70 11.96
CA SER A 32 9.86 18.32 11.60
C SER A 32 10.78 17.46 12.44
N LYS A 33 10.28 16.96 13.58
CA LYS A 33 10.94 15.84 14.28
C LYS A 33 10.64 14.60 13.45
N ALA A 34 11.37 14.42 12.36
CA ALA A 34 11.53 13.11 11.77
C ALA A 34 12.19 12.23 12.83
N ALA A 35 11.48 11.21 13.32
CA ALA A 35 12.08 10.18 14.14
C ALA A 35 12.97 9.33 13.23
N LEU A 36 14.27 9.31 13.50
CA LEU A 36 15.21 8.48 12.76
C LEU A 36 14.97 7.04 13.21
N LEU A 37 14.35 6.24 12.33
CA LEU A 37 14.06 4.83 12.60
C LEU A 37 15.37 4.04 12.49
N ASP A 38 16.02 3.83 13.63
CA ASP A 38 17.15 2.92 13.76
C ASP A 38 16.64 1.49 13.88
N VAL A 39 16.40 0.87 12.71
CA VAL A 39 15.95 -0.51 12.54
C VAL A 39 16.83 -1.48 13.33
N ALA A 40 18.15 -1.25 13.37
CA ALA A 40 19.08 -2.11 14.09
C ALA A 40 18.89 -2.03 15.62
N SER A 41 18.67 -0.82 16.16
CA SER A 41 18.41 -0.63 17.60
C SER A 41 17.08 -1.24 18.04
N THR A 42 16.04 -1.14 17.21
CA THR A 42 14.72 -1.70 17.49
C THR A 42 14.77 -3.22 17.51
N LEU A 43 15.41 -3.84 16.50
CA LEU A 43 15.62 -5.28 16.47
C LEU A 43 16.47 -5.79 17.64
N SER A 44 17.49 -5.03 18.07
CA SER A 44 18.25 -5.37 19.27
C SER A 44 17.39 -5.39 20.52
N LYS A 45 16.56 -4.35 20.73
CA LYS A 45 15.63 -4.30 21.88
C LYS A 45 14.62 -5.44 21.86
N THR A 46 14.10 -5.79 20.68
CA THR A 46 13.17 -6.92 20.51
C THR A 46 13.86 -8.25 20.81
N GLN A 47 15.09 -8.46 20.32
CA GLN A 47 15.85 -9.69 20.62
C GLN A 47 16.30 -9.78 22.09
N ASP A 48 16.54 -8.65 22.75
CA ASP A 48 16.82 -8.59 24.20
C ASP A 48 15.57 -8.92 25.04
N LEU A 49 14.38 -8.51 24.59
CA LEU A 49 13.09 -8.87 25.22
C LEU A 49 12.78 -10.37 25.11
N PHE A 50 13.15 -11.02 24.01
CA PHE A 50 12.95 -12.47 23.79
C PHE A 50 14.10 -13.35 24.30
N SER A 51 15.19 -12.77 24.81
CA SER A 51 16.33 -13.51 25.39
C SER A 51 16.33 -13.54 26.92
N LEU A 52 15.17 -13.32 27.56
CA LEU A 52 14.99 -13.64 28.98
C LEU A 52 15.18 -15.15 29.22
N ASN A 53 16.39 -15.44 29.70
CA ASN A 53 16.91 -16.72 30.12
C ASN A 53 15.88 -17.61 30.84
N SER A 54 15.64 -18.77 30.24
CA SER A 54 15.19 -19.98 30.93
C SER A 54 16.28 -20.49 31.86
N GLN A 55 16.46 -19.87 33.02
CA GLN A 55 17.23 -20.41 34.15
C GLN A 55 16.96 -19.58 35.40
N ASN A 56 15.83 -19.87 36.08
CA ASN A 56 15.66 -19.87 37.53
C ASN A 56 14.18 -19.96 37.90
N VAL A 57 13.64 -21.18 38.03
CA VAL A 57 12.43 -21.42 38.83
C VAL A 57 12.60 -22.73 39.61
N LEU A 58 12.80 -22.61 40.91
CA LEU A 58 12.51 -23.67 41.89
C LEU A 58 11.07 -23.45 42.40
N PRO A 59 10.30 -24.50 42.78
CA PRO A 59 8.87 -24.38 42.96
C PRO A 59 8.50 -24.03 44.41
N SER A 60 7.52 -23.15 44.59
CA SER A 60 6.77 -23.05 45.85
C SER A 60 5.28 -23.20 45.58
N LYS A 61 4.70 -24.20 46.24
CA LYS A 61 3.27 -24.49 46.29
C LYS A 61 2.56 -23.38 47.07
N HIS A 62 1.43 -22.88 46.57
CA HIS A 62 0.26 -22.65 47.42
C HIS A 62 -1.03 -22.58 46.59
N GLN A 63 -2.00 -23.42 46.98
CA GLN A 63 -3.39 -23.41 46.53
C GLN A 63 -4.15 -22.24 47.16
N VAL A 64 -4.99 -21.54 46.39
CA VAL A 64 -6.30 -21.07 46.85
C VAL A 64 -7.29 -21.14 45.67
N ARG A 65 -8.49 -21.65 45.98
CA ARG A 65 -9.62 -21.98 45.12
C ARG A 65 -10.73 -20.96 45.35
N HIS A 66 -11.37 -20.40 44.33
CA HIS A 66 -12.76 -19.90 44.39
C HIS A 66 -13.46 -19.94 43.00
N ARG A 67 -14.80 -19.95 43.03
CA ARG A 67 -15.80 -20.60 42.15
C ARG A 67 -16.21 -19.84 40.86
N HIS A 68 -16.74 -20.60 39.87
CA HIS A 68 -17.40 -20.26 38.57
C HIS A 68 -18.76 -19.49 38.67
N PRO A 69 -19.57 -19.22 37.59
CA PRO A 69 -19.50 -19.45 36.10
C PRO A 69 -20.04 -18.24 35.24
N PRO A 70 -20.60 -18.37 34.00
CA PRO A 70 -20.15 -19.00 32.73
C PRO A 70 -20.25 -18.05 31.50
N VAL A 71 -19.45 -18.22 30.44
CA VAL A 71 -19.90 -17.96 29.04
C VAL A 71 -19.12 -18.87 28.06
N SER A 72 -19.85 -19.60 27.23
CA SER A 72 -19.43 -20.10 25.91
C SER A 72 -20.65 -19.84 25.00
N PRO A 73 -20.53 -19.55 23.69
CA PRO A 73 -19.77 -20.38 22.75
C PRO A 73 -19.09 -19.60 21.59
N ASP A 74 -17.76 -19.58 21.52
CA ASP A 74 -17.11 -19.25 20.25
C ASP A 74 -17.02 -20.51 19.40
N SER A 75 -17.86 -20.53 18.37
CA SER A 75 -17.74 -21.44 17.23
C SER A 75 -16.53 -21.03 16.41
N SER A 76 -15.35 -21.53 16.78
CA SER A 76 -14.18 -21.43 15.93
C SER A 76 -14.20 -22.56 14.90
N LEU A 77 -14.33 -22.18 13.63
CA LEU A 77 -14.18 -23.07 12.48
C LEU A 77 -12.71 -23.00 12.04
N ILE A 78 -11.98 -24.10 12.20
CA ILE A 78 -10.56 -24.19 11.85
C ILE A 78 -10.45 -25.01 10.56
N PHE A 79 -9.89 -24.40 9.51
CA PHE A 79 -9.50 -25.10 8.29
C PHE A 79 -8.00 -25.36 8.29
N GLU A 80 -7.64 -26.63 8.18
CA GLU A 80 -6.27 -27.05 7.93
C GLU A 80 -6.06 -27.13 6.41
N LEU A 81 -5.25 -26.22 5.87
CA LEU A 81 -4.97 -26.15 4.44
C LEU A 81 -3.67 -26.90 4.13
N HIS A 82 -3.74 -27.85 3.18
CA HIS A 82 -2.56 -28.56 2.69
C HIS A 82 -2.05 -27.92 1.39
N PRO A 83 -0.74 -27.59 1.29
CA PRO A 83 -0.18 -26.98 0.09
C PRO A 83 -0.22 -27.97 -1.08
N ARG A 84 -0.46 -27.50 -2.31
CA ARG A 84 -0.41 -28.37 -3.51
C ARG A 84 0.95 -29.07 -3.69
N LEU A 85 2.03 -28.49 -3.18
CA LEU A 85 3.37 -29.12 -3.15
C LEU A 85 3.43 -30.38 -2.27
N SER A 86 2.56 -30.49 -1.25
CA SER A 86 2.36 -31.73 -0.49
C SER A 86 1.59 -32.81 -1.28
N VAL A 87 1.00 -32.43 -2.42
CA VAL A 87 0.20 -33.30 -3.32
C VAL A 87 0.90 -33.55 -4.67
N ARG A 88 1.75 -32.62 -5.13
CA ARG A 88 2.55 -32.73 -6.36
C ARG A 88 4.00 -32.36 -6.08
N GLY A 89 4.86 -33.36 -6.16
CA GLY A 89 6.31 -33.24 -5.99
C GLY A 89 6.94 -32.20 -6.92
N THR A 90 8.06 -31.67 -6.45
CA THR A 90 8.82 -30.54 -7.02
C THR A 90 9.33 -30.82 -8.43
N SER A 91 9.02 -29.93 -9.37
CA SER A 91 9.88 -29.70 -10.52
C SER A 91 10.96 -28.70 -10.09
N GLU A 92 12.23 -29.06 -10.31
CA GLU A 92 13.38 -28.17 -10.09
C GLU A 92 13.13 -26.79 -10.75
N ARG A 93 13.25 -25.71 -9.97
CA ARG A 93 13.14 -24.32 -10.47
C ARG A 93 14.54 -23.70 -10.48
N ASP A 94 15.01 -23.26 -11.65
CA ASP A 94 16.20 -22.42 -11.76
C ASP A 94 15.92 -21.03 -11.17
N TYR A 95 16.53 -20.77 -10.01
CA TYR A 95 16.36 -19.53 -9.24
C TYR A 95 16.88 -18.29 -9.99
N GLY A 96 17.86 -18.47 -10.89
CA GLY A 96 18.43 -17.36 -11.67
C GLY A 96 17.42 -16.79 -12.66
N THR A 97 16.80 -17.66 -13.45
CA THR A 97 15.76 -17.28 -14.41
C THR A 97 14.56 -16.61 -13.72
N LEU A 98 14.11 -17.15 -12.58
CA LEU A 98 13.01 -16.59 -11.80
C LEU A 98 13.32 -15.17 -11.31
N THR A 99 14.56 -14.93 -10.85
CA THR A 99 15.02 -13.62 -10.38
C THR A 99 15.04 -12.59 -11.52
N LEU A 100 15.54 -12.98 -12.69
CA LEU A 100 15.58 -12.10 -13.86
C LEU A 100 14.17 -11.71 -14.35
N ALA A 101 13.24 -12.66 -14.38
CA ALA A 101 11.85 -12.38 -14.72
C ALA A 101 11.19 -11.37 -13.76
N ARG A 102 11.43 -11.52 -12.45
CA ARG A 102 10.97 -10.57 -11.42
C ARG A 102 11.55 -9.17 -11.63
N LEU A 103 12.87 -9.09 -11.87
CA LEU A 103 13.53 -7.81 -12.13
C LEU A 103 13.01 -7.12 -13.40
N ALA A 104 12.67 -7.88 -14.44
CA ALA A 104 12.08 -7.32 -15.66
C ALA A 104 10.70 -6.70 -15.38
N ARG A 105 9.82 -7.42 -14.69
CA ARG A 105 8.48 -6.95 -14.27
C ARG A 105 8.56 -5.64 -13.49
N ASP A 106 9.32 -5.65 -12.40
CA ASP A 106 9.50 -4.49 -11.54
C ASP A 106 10.09 -3.29 -12.31
N SER A 107 10.99 -3.53 -13.28
CA SER A 107 11.58 -2.45 -14.09
C SER A 107 10.52 -1.77 -14.95
N ALA A 108 9.62 -2.56 -15.53
CA ALA A 108 8.52 -2.04 -16.31
C ALA A 108 7.52 -1.30 -15.39
N ARG A 109 7.16 -1.89 -14.22
CA ARG A 109 6.31 -1.24 -13.19
C ARG A 109 6.80 0.16 -12.80
N VAL A 110 8.07 0.27 -12.41
CA VAL A 110 8.68 1.57 -12.05
C VAL A 110 8.63 2.56 -13.20
N LYS A 111 8.90 2.10 -14.43
CA LYS A 111 8.90 2.97 -15.61
C LYS A 111 7.53 3.59 -15.84
N ALA A 112 6.42 2.85 -15.71
CA ALA A 112 5.10 3.48 -15.89
C ALA A 112 4.67 4.33 -14.69
N ILE A 113 5.08 4.00 -13.46
CA ILE A 113 4.89 4.91 -12.31
C ILE A 113 5.58 6.25 -12.61
N GLN A 114 6.84 6.20 -13.05
CA GLN A 114 7.58 7.40 -13.48
C GLN A 114 6.88 8.11 -14.63
N THR A 115 6.36 7.37 -15.61
CA THR A 115 5.63 7.96 -16.75
C THR A 115 4.34 8.64 -16.29
N ARG A 116 3.58 8.04 -15.36
CA ARG A 116 2.36 8.65 -14.77
C ARG A 116 2.71 9.93 -14.02
N LEU A 117 3.81 9.93 -13.26
CA LEU A 117 4.35 11.14 -12.61
C LEU A 117 4.69 12.22 -13.63
N ASP A 118 5.43 11.86 -14.69
CA ASP A 118 5.84 12.79 -15.74
C ASP A 118 4.62 13.37 -16.49
N LEU A 119 3.59 12.56 -16.77
CA LEU A 119 2.36 12.99 -17.44
C LEU A 119 1.54 13.95 -16.58
N VAL A 120 1.45 13.72 -15.27
CA VAL A 120 0.76 14.64 -14.35
C VAL A 120 1.57 15.92 -14.13
N SER A 121 2.92 15.84 -14.16
CA SER A 121 3.80 17.01 -14.18
C SER A 121 3.60 17.91 -15.42
N LEU A 122 2.91 17.42 -16.46
CA LEU A 122 2.53 18.19 -17.66
C LEU A 122 1.11 18.80 -17.57
N ASP A 123 0.47 18.75 -16.39
CA ASP A 123 -0.77 19.48 -16.03
C ASP A 123 -2.03 19.08 -16.85
N ILE A 124 -2.14 17.80 -17.23
CA ILE A 124 -3.38 17.20 -17.75
C ILE A 124 -4.33 16.96 -16.56
N LYS A 125 -5.47 17.68 -16.53
CA LYS A 125 -6.29 17.81 -15.32
C LYS A 125 -7.37 16.73 -15.19
N LYS A 126 -7.39 16.12 -14.00
CA LYS A 126 -8.47 15.33 -13.38
C LYS A 126 -9.36 16.28 -12.55
N ALA A 127 -10.05 17.21 -13.19
CA ALA A 127 -10.87 18.18 -12.47
C ALA A 127 -12.23 17.57 -12.09
N ASP A 128 -12.60 17.68 -10.81
CA ASP A 128 -13.96 17.60 -10.24
C ASP A 128 -14.36 16.37 -9.39
N LEU A 129 -13.49 15.84 -8.52
CA LEU A 129 -13.90 14.80 -7.55
C LEU A 129 -13.78 15.30 -6.11
N THR A 130 -14.92 15.62 -5.51
CA THR A 130 -15.11 15.77 -4.05
C THR A 130 -15.70 14.47 -3.48
N PRO A 131 -15.24 13.97 -2.31
CA PRO A 131 -15.80 12.76 -1.71
C PRO A 131 -17.22 13.02 -1.18
N LEU A 132 -18.11 12.06 -1.42
CA LEU A 132 -19.41 11.95 -0.77
C LEU A 132 -19.24 11.02 0.43
N GLU A 133 -19.40 11.58 1.63
CA GLU A 133 -19.44 10.82 2.88
C GLU A 133 -20.70 9.93 2.88
N VAL A 134 -20.49 8.62 2.99
CA VAL A 134 -21.56 7.67 3.33
C VAL A 134 -21.10 6.94 4.57
N GLU A 135 -21.82 7.10 5.69
CA GLU A 135 -21.57 6.35 6.91
C GLU A 135 -21.78 4.85 6.65
N PHE A 136 -20.71 4.07 6.83
CA PHE A 136 -20.79 2.61 6.99
C PHE A 136 -20.37 2.28 8.42
N GLU A 137 -21.08 1.36 9.06
CA GLU A 137 -20.73 0.88 10.39
C GLU A 137 -19.36 0.18 10.35
N GLU A 138 -18.47 0.59 11.25
CA GLU A 138 -17.12 0.05 11.41
C GLU A 138 -17.16 -1.46 11.71
N GLN A 139 -16.74 -2.27 10.74
CA GLN A 139 -16.56 -3.71 10.94
C GLN A 139 -15.10 -4.08 10.72
N LYS A 140 -14.54 -4.86 11.66
CA LYS A 140 -13.18 -5.38 11.58
C LYS A 140 -13.11 -6.41 10.44
N LEU A 141 -12.38 -6.09 9.37
CA LEU A 141 -12.26 -6.93 8.19
C LEU A 141 -10.83 -7.50 8.14
N GLU A 142 -10.73 -8.83 8.06
CA GLU A 142 -9.44 -9.55 8.02
C GLU A 142 -9.41 -10.62 6.92
N GLY A 143 -8.25 -10.79 6.26
CA GLY A 143 -8.04 -11.82 5.24
C GLY A 143 -6.62 -12.40 5.23
N PRO A 144 -6.45 -13.69 4.83
CA PRO A 144 -5.14 -14.34 4.84
C PRO A 144 -4.26 -13.86 3.68
N VAL A 145 -3.00 -13.52 3.97
CA VAL A 145 -1.97 -13.11 2.99
C VAL A 145 -0.97 -14.24 2.79
N ILE A 146 -0.73 -14.63 1.54
CA ILE A 146 0.24 -15.67 1.15
C ILE A 146 1.20 -15.18 0.07
N SER A 147 2.35 -15.82 -0.09
CA SER A 147 3.18 -15.59 -1.27
C SER A 147 2.62 -16.29 -2.52
N GLY A 148 2.51 -15.56 -3.62
CA GLY A 148 2.13 -16.11 -4.93
C GLY A 148 3.22 -16.94 -5.62
N THR A 149 4.38 -17.14 -4.98
CA THR A 149 5.52 -17.89 -5.56
C THR A 149 5.14 -19.33 -5.94
N SER A 150 4.27 -19.99 -5.18
CA SER A 150 3.82 -21.34 -5.52
C SER A 150 2.92 -21.37 -6.77
N GLN A 151 2.29 -20.24 -7.10
CA GLN A 151 1.45 -20.01 -8.29
C GLN A 151 2.25 -19.45 -9.49
N GLY A 152 3.54 -19.18 -9.31
CA GLY A 152 4.38 -18.58 -10.35
C GLY A 152 4.34 -17.06 -10.39
N SER A 153 3.68 -16.41 -9.43
CA SER A 153 3.71 -14.95 -9.28
C SER A 153 4.85 -14.48 -8.37
N GLY A 154 5.27 -13.23 -8.58
CA GLY A 154 6.15 -12.52 -7.65
C GLY A 154 5.41 -11.75 -6.55
N GLU A 155 4.07 -11.69 -6.63
CA GLU A 155 3.22 -10.87 -5.77
C GLU A 155 2.69 -11.64 -4.55
N TYR A 156 2.10 -10.90 -3.62
CA TYR A 156 1.38 -11.45 -2.47
C TYR A 156 -0.11 -11.47 -2.74
N PHE A 157 -0.75 -12.58 -2.38
CA PHE A 157 -2.16 -12.82 -2.64
C PHE A 157 -2.96 -12.83 -1.35
N CYS A 158 -4.22 -12.39 -1.45
CA CYS A 158 -5.25 -12.60 -0.45
C CYS A 158 -6.34 -13.52 -1.01
N ARG A 159 -6.90 -14.39 -0.17
CA ARG A 159 -8.09 -15.19 -0.52
C ARG A 159 -9.35 -14.36 -0.27
N VAL A 160 -10.07 -14.04 -1.33
CA VAL A 160 -11.25 -13.17 -1.30
C VAL A 160 -12.44 -13.89 -1.90
N GLY A 161 -13.60 -13.80 -1.25
CA GLY A 161 -14.88 -14.20 -1.82
C GLY A 161 -15.46 -13.08 -2.67
N VAL A 162 -15.84 -13.39 -3.91
CA VAL A 162 -16.47 -12.46 -4.85
C VAL A 162 -17.86 -13.00 -5.22
N GLY A 163 -18.87 -12.14 -5.12
CA GLY A 163 -20.24 -12.47 -5.48
C GLY A 163 -21.11 -13.01 -4.34
N ASN A 164 -22.38 -13.26 -4.66
CA ASN A 164 -23.34 -13.90 -3.77
C ASN A 164 -24.08 -15.04 -4.51
N PRO A 165 -23.85 -16.32 -4.15
CA PRO A 165 -22.93 -16.79 -3.11
C PRO A 165 -21.44 -16.53 -3.44
N PRO A 166 -20.57 -16.43 -2.42
CA PRO A 166 -19.17 -16.06 -2.63
C PRO A 166 -18.38 -17.14 -3.36
N THR A 167 -17.79 -16.77 -4.50
CA THR A 167 -16.79 -17.57 -5.21
C THR A 167 -15.39 -17.15 -4.78
N GLN A 168 -14.57 -18.12 -4.38
CA GLN A 168 -13.26 -17.85 -3.82
C GLN A 168 -12.21 -17.60 -4.90
N ALA A 169 -11.44 -16.53 -4.74
CA ALA A 169 -10.44 -16.07 -5.69
C ALA A 169 -9.14 -15.64 -4.98
N TYR A 170 -7.99 -15.96 -5.58
CA TYR A 170 -6.71 -15.33 -5.22
C TYR A 170 -6.60 -13.94 -5.85
N MET A 171 -6.48 -12.91 -5.03
CA MET A 171 -6.37 -11.52 -5.48
C MET A 171 -5.03 -10.93 -5.05
N VAL A 172 -4.34 -10.23 -5.94
CA VAL A 172 -3.13 -9.47 -5.62
C VAL A 172 -3.46 -8.35 -4.64
N LEU A 173 -2.58 -8.10 -3.66
CA LEU A 173 -2.64 -6.91 -2.81
C LEU A 173 -1.69 -5.83 -3.33
N ASP A 174 -2.22 -4.71 -3.82
CA ASP A 174 -1.42 -3.67 -4.49
C ASP A 174 -1.66 -2.28 -3.89
N THR A 175 -0.71 -1.78 -3.11
CA THR A 175 -0.73 -0.38 -2.60
C THR A 175 -0.34 0.65 -3.66
N GLY A 176 0.05 0.21 -4.86
CA GLY A 176 0.40 1.06 -5.99
C GLY A 176 -0.74 1.32 -6.98
N SER A 177 -1.97 0.87 -6.71
CA SER A 177 -3.14 1.17 -7.56
C SER A 177 -4.45 1.26 -6.79
N ASP A 178 -5.44 1.92 -7.41
CA ASP A 178 -6.74 2.18 -6.79
C ASP A 178 -7.83 1.21 -7.27
N VAL A 179 -7.82 0.77 -8.53
CA VAL A 179 -8.95 0.01 -9.06
C VAL A 179 -8.89 -1.47 -8.65
N ASN A 180 -9.89 -1.92 -7.92
CA ASN A 180 -10.17 -3.34 -7.68
C ASN A 180 -10.72 -4.00 -8.95
N TRP A 181 -10.29 -5.20 -9.31
CA TRP A 181 -10.84 -5.92 -10.48
C TRP A 181 -10.63 -7.42 -10.42
N VAL A 182 -11.44 -8.17 -11.16
CA VAL A 182 -11.39 -9.64 -11.32
C VAL A 182 -11.61 -10.02 -12.79
N GLN A 183 -11.01 -11.13 -13.27
CA GLN A 183 -11.33 -11.67 -14.59
C GLN A 183 -12.74 -12.26 -14.61
N CYS A 184 -13.52 -11.89 -15.61
CA CYS A 184 -14.91 -12.25 -15.75
C CYS A 184 -15.20 -13.05 -17.03
N ALA A 185 -16.20 -13.94 -16.93
CA ALA A 185 -16.82 -14.58 -18.08
C ALA A 185 -17.85 -13.64 -18.75
N PRO A 186 -17.97 -13.63 -20.09
CA PRO A 186 -17.09 -14.30 -21.05
C PRO A 186 -15.72 -13.62 -21.10
N CYS A 187 -14.64 -14.39 -21.03
CA CYS A 187 -13.33 -13.82 -21.29
C CYS A 187 -12.98 -13.96 -22.77
N ALA A 188 -12.68 -12.83 -23.41
CA ALA A 188 -12.21 -12.78 -24.79
C ALA A 188 -10.72 -13.15 -24.89
N GLU A 189 -9.88 -12.45 -24.14
CA GLU A 189 -8.43 -12.67 -24.06
C GLU A 189 -8.00 -12.54 -22.60
N CYS A 190 -7.67 -13.66 -21.94
CA CYS A 190 -7.24 -13.66 -20.54
C CYS A 190 -6.00 -14.50 -20.35
N TYR A 191 -5.19 -14.08 -19.37
CA TYR A 191 -4.14 -14.93 -18.83
C TYR A 191 -4.73 -16.08 -18.00
N GLN A 192 -3.90 -17.10 -17.76
CA GLN A 192 -4.27 -18.24 -16.92
C GLN A 192 -4.20 -17.88 -15.43
N GLN A 193 -5.30 -18.12 -14.72
CA GLN A 193 -5.42 -17.97 -13.27
C GLN A 193 -5.57 -19.32 -12.56
N ALA A 194 -5.37 -19.36 -11.24
CA ALA A 194 -5.41 -20.60 -10.47
C ALA A 194 -6.84 -21.06 -10.14
N ASP A 195 -7.71 -20.13 -9.73
CA ASP A 195 -9.13 -20.38 -9.48
C ASP A 195 -9.95 -20.22 -10.78
N PRO A 196 -11.20 -20.70 -10.86
CA PRO A 196 -12.07 -20.45 -12.03
C PRO A 196 -12.32 -18.95 -12.28
N ILE A 197 -12.49 -18.58 -13.55
CA ILE A 197 -12.91 -17.23 -13.95
C ILE A 197 -14.28 -16.94 -13.32
N PHE A 198 -14.46 -15.72 -12.79
CA PHE A 198 -15.72 -15.32 -12.16
C PHE A 198 -16.83 -15.23 -13.21
N ASP A 199 -17.95 -15.93 -12.99
CA ASP A 199 -19.12 -15.84 -13.86
C ASP A 199 -20.15 -14.87 -13.24
N PRO A 200 -20.29 -13.65 -13.80
CA PRO A 200 -21.20 -12.66 -13.24
C PRO A 200 -22.67 -13.11 -13.28
N SER A 201 -23.04 -14.05 -14.16
CA SER A 201 -24.41 -14.56 -14.24
C SER A 201 -24.81 -15.46 -13.05
N LEU A 202 -23.83 -15.95 -12.29
CA LEU A 202 -24.03 -16.81 -11.12
C LEU A 202 -24.10 -16.02 -9.80
N SER A 203 -23.82 -14.71 -9.83
CA SER A 203 -23.86 -13.84 -8.66
C SER A 203 -25.15 -13.02 -8.63
N SER A 204 -25.90 -13.11 -7.53
CA SER A 204 -27.11 -12.30 -7.35
C SER A 204 -26.82 -10.84 -6.96
N SER A 205 -25.57 -10.51 -6.61
CA SER A 205 -25.14 -9.19 -6.17
C SER A 205 -24.40 -8.39 -7.24
N PHE A 206 -24.18 -8.99 -8.41
CA PHE A 206 -23.61 -8.32 -9.58
C PHE A 206 -24.55 -7.22 -10.09
N ALA A 207 -24.05 -5.99 -10.17
CA ALA A 207 -24.82 -4.88 -10.73
C ALA A 207 -23.95 -3.93 -11.56
N PRO A 208 -24.31 -3.61 -12.81
CA PRO A 208 -23.54 -2.68 -13.65
C PRO A 208 -23.62 -1.25 -13.14
N LEU A 209 -22.52 -0.51 -13.22
CA LEU A 209 -22.50 0.93 -12.94
C LEU A 209 -22.92 1.71 -14.19
N THR A 210 -23.70 2.76 -14.00
CA THR A 210 -24.02 3.70 -15.08
C THR A 210 -22.89 4.71 -15.25
N CYS A 211 -22.82 5.31 -16.43
CA CYS A 211 -21.80 6.31 -16.77
C CYS A 211 -21.87 7.58 -15.91
N GLU A 212 -23.03 7.85 -15.31
CA GLU A 212 -23.23 9.03 -14.46
C GLU A 212 -22.78 8.86 -13.02
N THR A 213 -22.46 7.63 -12.62
CA THR A 213 -21.99 7.33 -11.26
C THR A 213 -20.66 8.00 -10.98
N GLN A 214 -20.47 8.42 -9.72
CA GLN A 214 -19.23 9.05 -9.29
C GLN A 214 -18.04 8.10 -9.43
N GLN A 215 -18.26 6.80 -9.22
CA GLN A 215 -17.26 5.76 -9.39
C GLN A 215 -16.78 5.70 -10.84
N CYS A 216 -17.69 5.72 -11.83
CA CYS A 216 -17.30 5.76 -13.25
C CYS A 216 -16.52 7.02 -13.62
N LYS A 217 -16.95 8.19 -13.10
CA LYS A 217 -16.28 9.48 -13.31
C LYS A 217 -14.91 9.57 -12.64
N SER A 218 -14.64 8.68 -11.69
CA SER A 218 -13.35 8.62 -10.96
C SER A 218 -12.28 7.78 -11.67
N LEU A 219 -12.66 7.03 -12.71
CA LEU A 219 -11.71 6.28 -13.54
C LEU A 219 -10.85 7.23 -14.36
N ASP A 220 -9.57 6.91 -14.48
CA ASP A 220 -8.66 7.68 -15.34
C ASP A 220 -8.98 7.44 -16.84
N VAL A 221 -9.41 6.22 -17.19
CA VAL A 221 -9.86 5.85 -18.53
C VAL A 221 -11.18 5.10 -18.41
N SER A 222 -12.22 5.65 -19.03
CA SER A 222 -13.55 5.05 -19.08
C SER A 222 -14.24 5.33 -20.42
N GLU A 223 -15.17 4.44 -20.77
CA GLU A 223 -16.05 4.59 -21.93
C GLU A 223 -17.49 4.30 -21.52
N CYS A 224 -18.46 4.95 -22.17
CA CYS A 224 -19.87 4.69 -21.94
C CYS A 224 -20.46 3.91 -23.12
N ARG A 225 -20.95 2.70 -22.87
CA ARG A 225 -21.59 1.87 -23.91
C ARG A 225 -22.98 1.45 -23.46
N ASN A 226 -24.01 1.81 -24.22
CA ASN A 226 -25.41 1.50 -23.88
C ASN A 226 -25.82 1.92 -22.45
N GLY A 227 -25.21 2.98 -21.91
CA GLY A 227 -25.49 3.49 -20.56
C GLY A 227 -24.73 2.76 -19.44
N THR A 228 -23.91 1.75 -19.74
CA THR A 228 -23.02 1.09 -18.78
C THR A 228 -21.59 1.64 -18.87
N CYS A 229 -20.94 1.74 -17.72
CA CYS A 229 -19.57 2.21 -17.60
C CYS A 229 -18.60 1.08 -17.96
N LEU A 230 -17.68 1.34 -18.88
CA LEU A 230 -16.53 0.50 -19.18
C LEU A 230 -15.29 1.11 -18.52
N TYR A 231 -14.38 0.25 -18.09
CA TYR A 231 -13.11 0.67 -17.52
C TYR A 231 -11.94 0.09 -18.30
N GLU A 232 -10.83 0.82 -18.27
CA GLU A 232 -9.52 0.33 -18.64
C GLU A 232 -8.52 0.72 -17.54
N VAL A 233 -7.71 -0.25 -17.12
CA VAL A 233 -6.54 0.02 -16.28
C VAL A 233 -5.32 -0.53 -16.98
N SER A 234 -4.36 0.36 -17.21
CA SER A 234 -3.03 0.03 -17.71
C SER A 234 -2.01 0.10 -16.57
N TYR A 235 -1.20 -0.94 -16.42
CA TYR A 235 -0.17 -1.05 -15.42
C TYR A 235 1.20 -0.69 -16.01
N GLY A 236 1.99 -0.03 -15.18
CA GLY A 236 3.40 -0.34 -14.95
C GLY A 236 4.11 -1.20 -15.99
N ASP A 237 3.91 -2.48 -15.83
CA ASP A 237 4.66 -3.54 -16.50
C ASP A 237 4.18 -3.84 -17.92
N GLY A 238 3.26 -3.03 -18.45
CA GLY A 238 2.58 -3.25 -19.72
C GLY A 238 1.34 -4.14 -19.59
N SER A 239 1.05 -4.65 -18.40
CA SER A 239 -0.19 -5.39 -18.15
C SER A 239 -1.39 -4.46 -18.23
N TYR A 240 -2.55 -4.99 -18.58
CA TYR A 240 -3.79 -4.22 -18.60
C TYR A 240 -5.01 -5.10 -18.31
N THR A 241 -6.11 -4.43 -17.98
CA THR A 241 -7.43 -5.04 -17.80
C THR A 241 -8.49 -4.12 -18.38
N VAL A 242 -9.41 -4.67 -19.16
CA VAL A 242 -10.50 -3.96 -19.82
C VAL A 242 -11.80 -4.74 -19.64
N GLY A 243 -12.88 -4.04 -19.30
CA GLY A 243 -14.19 -4.66 -19.21
C GLY A 243 -15.26 -3.74 -18.67
N ASP A 244 -16.27 -4.34 -18.04
CA ASP A 244 -17.40 -3.61 -17.46
C ASP A 244 -17.04 -3.13 -16.05
N PHE A 245 -17.39 -1.89 -15.72
CA PHE A 245 -17.27 -1.38 -14.35
C PHE A 245 -18.59 -1.60 -13.61
N VAL A 246 -18.50 -2.31 -12.49
CA VAL A 246 -19.67 -2.89 -11.82
C VAL A 246 -19.55 -2.71 -10.32
N THR A 247 -20.61 -3.01 -9.59
CA THR A 247 -20.54 -3.26 -8.14
C THR A 247 -20.76 -4.73 -7.85
N GLU A 248 -20.05 -5.23 -6.84
CA GLU A 248 -20.17 -6.61 -6.38
C GLU A 248 -19.99 -6.70 -4.85
N THR A 249 -20.36 -7.83 -4.26
CA THR A 249 -20.12 -8.18 -2.87
C THR A 249 -18.76 -8.85 -2.72
N ILE A 250 -17.96 -8.36 -1.77
CA ILE A 250 -16.61 -8.83 -1.47
C ILE A 250 -16.53 -9.30 -0.01
N THR A 251 -15.90 -10.45 0.22
CA THR A 251 -15.76 -11.03 1.57
C THR A 251 -14.31 -11.45 1.82
N PHE A 252 -13.73 -11.06 2.95
CA PHE A 252 -12.38 -11.46 3.35
C PHE A 252 -12.44 -12.49 4.48
N GLY A 253 -11.70 -13.60 4.38
CA GLY A 253 -11.33 -14.45 5.53
C GLY A 253 -12.40 -14.74 6.61
N GLY A 254 -13.62 -15.13 6.24
CA GLY A 254 -14.71 -15.41 7.22
C GLY A 254 -15.32 -14.16 7.89
N SER A 255 -14.82 -12.98 7.54
CA SER A 255 -15.36 -11.68 7.96
C SER A 255 -16.70 -11.37 7.30
N ALA A 256 -17.34 -10.29 7.73
CA ALA A 256 -18.57 -9.80 7.12
C ALA A 256 -18.38 -9.45 5.64
N ALA A 257 -19.45 -9.63 4.86
CA ALA A 257 -19.48 -9.28 3.46
C ALA A 257 -19.64 -7.77 3.29
N VAL A 258 -18.81 -7.18 2.42
CA VAL A 258 -18.90 -5.78 2.01
C VAL A 258 -19.68 -5.72 0.70
N ASN A 259 -20.85 -5.10 0.73
CA ASN A 259 -21.73 -5.03 -0.44
C ASN A 259 -21.43 -3.79 -1.30
N LYS A 260 -21.76 -3.89 -2.59
CA LYS A 260 -21.69 -2.78 -3.56
C LYS A 260 -20.30 -2.16 -3.71
N VAL A 261 -19.24 -2.97 -3.60
CA VAL A 261 -17.88 -2.53 -3.89
C VAL A 261 -17.76 -2.38 -5.40
N ALA A 262 -17.38 -1.18 -5.86
CA ALA A 262 -17.06 -0.92 -7.25
C ALA A 262 -15.78 -1.67 -7.65
N ILE A 263 -15.92 -2.54 -8.65
CA ILE A 263 -14.84 -3.36 -9.19
C ILE A 263 -14.89 -3.37 -10.72
N GLY A 264 -13.74 -3.60 -11.34
CA GLY A 264 -13.63 -3.97 -12.73
C GLY A 264 -13.94 -5.44 -12.96
N CYS A 265 -14.86 -5.73 -13.87
CA CYS A 265 -15.14 -7.07 -14.37
C CYS A 265 -14.44 -7.23 -15.73
N GLY A 266 -13.22 -7.75 -15.69
CA GLY A 266 -12.28 -7.72 -16.81
C GLY A 266 -12.53 -8.85 -17.81
N HIS A 267 -12.79 -8.50 -19.07
CA HIS A 267 -13.05 -9.44 -20.16
C HIS A 267 -11.88 -9.56 -21.15
N ASN A 268 -10.97 -8.58 -21.16
CA ASN A 268 -9.68 -8.63 -21.83
C ASN A 268 -8.60 -8.25 -20.82
N ASN A 269 -7.75 -9.21 -20.46
CA ASN A 269 -6.71 -9.03 -19.46
C ASN A 269 -5.43 -9.70 -19.93
N GLU A 270 -4.37 -8.91 -20.08
CA GLU A 270 -3.05 -9.40 -20.41
C GLU A 270 -2.04 -8.89 -19.41
N GLY A 271 -1.00 -9.69 -19.16
CA GLY A 271 0.08 -9.28 -18.29
C GLY A 271 0.55 -10.33 -17.32
N LEU A 272 1.17 -9.85 -16.25
CA LEU A 272 2.01 -10.65 -15.36
C LEU A 272 1.30 -11.10 -14.07
N PHE A 273 -0.04 -11.19 -14.10
CA PHE A 273 -0.91 -11.59 -12.98
C PHE A 273 -1.03 -13.11 -12.76
N VAL A 274 -0.04 -13.88 -13.25
CA VAL A 274 -0.08 -15.35 -13.30
C VAL A 274 -0.57 -15.95 -11.98
N GLY A 275 -1.67 -16.71 -12.05
CA GLY A 275 -2.24 -17.40 -10.91
C GLY A 275 -3.24 -16.60 -10.07
N ALA A 276 -3.20 -15.27 -10.08
CA ALA A 276 -4.24 -14.45 -9.47
C ALA A 276 -5.48 -14.41 -10.36
N ALA A 277 -6.66 -14.23 -9.79
CA ALA A 277 -7.89 -13.96 -10.54
C ALA A 277 -8.10 -12.47 -10.81
N GLY A 278 -7.31 -11.62 -10.16
CA GLY A 278 -7.47 -10.17 -10.16
C GLY A 278 -6.66 -9.51 -9.05
N LEU A 279 -7.07 -8.31 -8.66
CA LEU A 279 -6.33 -7.45 -7.75
C LEU A 279 -7.28 -6.63 -6.86
N ILE A 280 -6.87 -6.46 -5.59
CA ILE A 280 -7.44 -5.50 -4.64
C ILE A 280 -6.50 -4.30 -4.56
N GLY A 281 -7.00 -3.14 -5.01
CA GLY A 281 -6.30 -1.87 -5.00
C GLY A 281 -6.32 -1.29 -3.59
N LEU A 282 -5.15 -1.17 -2.99
CA LEU A 282 -4.96 -0.62 -1.65
C LEU A 282 -4.40 0.80 -1.68
N GLY A 283 -4.45 1.50 -2.82
CA GLY A 283 -3.98 2.88 -2.95
C GLY A 283 -4.80 3.91 -2.17
N GLY A 284 -4.37 5.17 -2.23
CA GLY A 284 -5.01 6.30 -1.57
C GLY A 284 -6.15 6.96 -2.35
N GLY A 285 -6.42 6.54 -3.59
CA GLY A 285 -7.45 7.13 -4.44
C GLY A 285 -8.88 6.69 -4.10
N PRO A 286 -9.90 7.37 -4.64
CA PRO A 286 -11.31 7.15 -4.29
C PRO A 286 -11.86 5.78 -4.70
N LEU A 287 -11.24 5.11 -5.67
CA LEU A 287 -11.64 3.78 -6.13
C LEU A 287 -10.95 2.64 -5.36
N SER A 288 -10.01 2.94 -4.46
CA SER A 288 -9.32 1.93 -3.66
C SER A 288 -10.26 1.25 -2.68
N PHE A 289 -9.96 -0.02 -2.38
CA PHE A 289 -10.75 -0.78 -1.43
C PHE A 289 -10.83 -0.09 -0.05
N PRO A 290 -9.73 0.42 0.56
CA PRO A 290 -9.82 1.20 1.79
C PRO A 290 -10.78 2.38 1.70
N SER A 291 -10.72 3.17 0.61
CA SER A 291 -11.60 4.32 0.42
C SER A 291 -13.07 3.91 0.29
N GLN A 292 -13.36 2.83 -0.45
CA GLN A 292 -14.73 2.37 -0.69
C GLN A 292 -15.41 1.83 0.57
N ILE A 293 -14.64 1.33 1.55
CA ILE A 293 -15.17 0.87 2.84
C ILE A 293 -15.01 1.91 3.96
N ASN A 294 -14.58 3.12 3.62
CA ASN A 294 -14.23 4.18 4.58
C ASN A 294 -13.24 3.73 5.66
N ALA A 295 -12.27 2.89 5.32
CA ALA A 295 -11.21 2.53 6.23
C ALA A 295 -10.28 3.73 6.44
N SER A 296 -10.07 4.09 7.70
CA SER A 296 -9.12 5.13 8.12
C SER A 296 -7.67 4.64 8.07
N SER A 297 -7.48 3.33 8.16
CA SER A 297 -6.18 2.66 8.16
C SER A 297 -6.31 1.20 7.75
N PHE A 298 -5.22 0.63 7.29
CA PHE A 298 -5.07 -0.81 7.12
C PHE A 298 -3.64 -1.22 7.46
N SER A 299 -3.45 -2.48 7.81
CA SER A 299 -2.14 -3.07 8.06
C SER A 299 -2.05 -4.42 7.34
N TYR A 300 -0.85 -4.75 6.86
CA TYR A 300 -0.57 -6.05 6.27
C TYR A 300 0.82 -6.51 6.73
N CYS A 301 0.95 -7.81 6.95
CA CYS A 301 2.22 -8.44 7.27
C CYS A 301 2.55 -9.47 6.21
N LEU A 302 3.59 -9.23 5.42
CA LEU A 302 3.99 -10.14 4.35
C LEU A 302 4.80 -11.30 4.92
N VAL A 303 4.43 -12.53 4.56
CA VAL A 303 5.21 -13.72 4.92
C VAL A 303 6.52 -13.80 4.14
N ASP A 304 7.46 -14.58 4.66
CA ASP A 304 8.65 -14.97 3.89
C ASP A 304 8.22 -15.53 2.53
N ARG A 305 8.82 -15.02 1.46
CA ARG A 305 8.38 -15.28 0.08
C ARG A 305 8.41 -16.76 -0.32
N ASP A 306 9.33 -17.51 0.27
CA ASP A 306 9.51 -18.94 0.00
C ASP A 306 8.88 -19.81 1.12
N SER A 307 8.12 -19.21 2.04
CA SER A 307 7.38 -19.89 3.11
C SER A 307 5.96 -20.27 2.69
N ASP A 308 5.49 -21.39 3.20
CA ASP A 308 4.09 -21.85 3.08
C ASP A 308 3.17 -21.24 4.16
N SER A 309 3.68 -20.30 4.96
CA SER A 309 2.90 -19.61 5.99
C SER A 309 1.89 -18.63 5.40
N ALA A 310 0.86 -18.32 6.18
CA ALA A 310 -0.08 -17.24 5.91
C ALA A 310 0.02 -16.18 7.01
N SER A 311 -0.36 -14.95 6.67
CA SER A 311 -0.41 -13.80 7.57
C SER A 311 -1.71 -13.01 7.36
N THR A 312 -1.83 -11.80 7.89
CA THR A 312 -3.09 -11.02 7.87
C THR A 312 -2.98 -9.71 7.08
N LEU A 313 -4.10 -9.35 6.47
CA LEU A 313 -4.47 -7.99 6.05
C LEU A 313 -5.64 -7.57 6.95
N GLU A 314 -5.52 -6.45 7.63
CA GLU A 314 -6.49 -5.97 8.60
C GLU A 314 -6.87 -4.51 8.32
N PHE A 315 -8.13 -4.16 8.45
CA PHE A 315 -8.62 -2.79 8.29
C PHE A 315 -9.06 -2.20 9.64
N ASN A 316 -8.74 -0.93 9.87
CA ASN A 316 -9.02 -0.19 11.12
C ASN A 316 -8.48 -0.89 12.38
N SER A 317 -7.41 -1.67 12.25
CA SER A 317 -6.73 -2.35 13.36
C SER A 317 -5.92 -1.35 14.18
N VAL A 318 -5.90 -1.52 15.50
CA VAL A 318 -5.04 -0.73 16.38
C VAL A 318 -3.57 -1.09 16.10
N PRO A 319 -2.68 -0.10 15.84
CA PRO A 319 -1.26 -0.37 15.65
C PRO A 319 -0.64 -1.05 16.86
N SER A 320 0.40 -1.86 16.63
CA SER A 320 1.19 -2.45 17.71
C SER A 320 1.73 -1.34 18.65
N PRO A 321 1.76 -1.55 19.98
CA PRO A 321 2.36 -0.59 20.92
C PRO A 321 3.82 -0.24 20.61
N ASP A 322 4.54 -1.14 19.96
CA ASP A 322 5.95 -0.97 19.56
C ASP A 322 6.11 -0.41 18.14
N ALA A 323 5.00 0.01 17.50
CA ALA A 323 5.03 0.58 16.17
C ALA A 323 5.79 1.91 16.16
N VAL A 324 6.69 2.06 15.17
CA VAL A 324 7.32 3.35 14.88
C VAL A 324 6.56 4.02 13.76
N THR A 325 6.23 5.28 13.95
CA THR A 325 5.45 6.06 12.99
C THR A 325 6.34 7.02 12.22
N ALA A 326 6.03 7.18 10.93
CA ALA A 326 6.57 8.22 10.08
C ALA A 326 5.41 9.00 9.47
N PRO A 327 5.54 10.32 9.25
CA PRO A 327 4.52 11.09 8.54
C PRO A 327 4.33 10.56 7.12
N LEU A 328 3.08 10.32 6.74
CA LEU A 328 2.71 10.05 5.36
C LEU A 328 2.75 11.36 4.57
N VAL A 329 3.59 11.43 3.55
CA VAL A 329 3.70 12.59 2.66
C VAL A 329 2.60 12.48 1.60
N ARG A 330 1.95 13.60 1.28
CA ARG A 330 0.91 13.66 0.24
C ARG A 330 1.44 14.30 -1.02
N ASN A 331 1.25 13.63 -2.15
CA ASN A 331 1.50 14.20 -3.46
C ASN A 331 0.20 14.87 -3.95
N SER A 332 0.22 16.20 -4.12
CA SER A 332 -0.94 17.00 -4.53
C SER A 332 -1.38 16.73 -5.97
N LYS A 333 -0.53 16.06 -6.74
CA LYS A 333 -0.74 15.72 -8.15
C LYS A 333 -1.22 14.28 -8.32
N LEU A 334 -0.86 13.37 -7.41
CA LEU A 334 -1.21 11.95 -7.47
C LEU A 334 -1.58 11.42 -6.07
N ASP A 335 -2.86 11.11 -5.88
CA ASP A 335 -3.44 10.65 -4.63
C ASP A 335 -3.36 9.12 -4.42
N THR A 336 -3.00 8.35 -5.45
CA THR A 336 -2.87 6.88 -5.38
C THR A 336 -1.80 6.41 -4.40
N PHE A 337 -0.63 7.06 -4.33
CA PHE A 337 0.55 6.46 -3.70
C PHE A 337 0.79 6.92 -2.26
N TYR A 338 1.27 6.00 -1.42
CA TYR A 338 1.74 6.30 -0.06
C TYR A 338 3.21 6.72 -0.06
N TYR A 339 3.49 8.00 0.18
CA TYR A 339 4.85 8.52 0.24
C TYR A 339 5.39 8.61 1.66
N VAL A 340 6.68 8.31 1.83
CA VAL A 340 7.43 8.49 3.07
C VAL A 340 8.61 9.44 2.87
N ASP A 341 8.91 10.24 3.90
CA ASP A 341 10.04 11.17 3.88
C ASP A 341 11.36 10.45 4.24
N LEU A 342 11.98 9.82 3.24
CA LEU A 342 13.27 9.14 3.41
C LEU A 342 14.42 10.17 3.40
N THR A 343 15.12 10.29 4.52
CA THR A 343 16.19 11.30 4.68
C THR A 343 17.59 10.79 4.34
N GLY A 344 17.78 9.47 4.28
CA GLY A 344 19.08 8.86 4.00
C GLY A 344 19.06 7.34 4.12
N ILE A 345 20.18 6.73 3.76
CA ILE A 345 20.40 5.27 3.84
C ILE A 345 21.73 5.06 4.53
N SER A 346 21.78 4.15 5.51
CA SER A 346 23.01 3.73 6.18
C SER A 346 23.31 2.26 5.90
N VAL A 347 24.59 1.91 5.80
CA VAL A 347 25.06 0.52 5.67
C VAL A 347 26.08 0.25 6.77
N ALA A 348 25.83 -0.77 7.59
CA ALA A 348 26.65 -1.10 8.77
C ALA A 348 26.81 0.09 9.76
N GLY A 349 25.76 0.88 9.94
CA GLY A 349 25.75 2.05 10.83
C GLY A 349 26.34 3.32 10.22
N GLU A 350 26.99 3.23 9.07
CA GLU A 350 27.59 4.38 8.38
C GLU A 350 26.60 4.99 7.38
N LEU A 351 26.28 6.28 7.56
CA LEU A 351 25.41 7.03 6.66
C LEU A 351 26.09 7.20 5.30
N LEU A 352 25.38 6.84 4.23
CA LEU A 352 25.88 6.97 2.87
C LEU A 352 25.86 8.44 2.42
N PRO A 353 26.84 8.88 1.61
CA PRO A 353 26.90 10.24 1.09
C PRO A 353 25.91 10.42 -0.07
N ILE A 354 24.62 10.24 0.19
CA ILE A 354 23.53 10.44 -0.78
C ILE A 354 22.85 11.77 -0.42
N PRO A 355 22.74 12.74 -1.35
CA PRO A 355 22.04 13.99 -1.09
C PRO A 355 20.57 13.73 -0.70
N PRO A 356 20.04 14.33 0.39
CA PRO A 356 18.64 14.14 0.78
C PRO A 356 17.64 14.52 -0.32
N SER A 357 17.99 15.49 -1.16
CA SER A 357 17.19 15.90 -2.34
C SER A 357 16.93 14.76 -3.33
N THR A 358 17.72 13.68 -3.31
CA THR A 358 17.51 12.48 -4.12
C THR A 358 16.18 11.80 -3.80
N PHE A 359 15.70 11.93 -2.58
CA PHE A 359 14.48 11.27 -2.08
C PHE A 359 13.29 12.21 -1.92
N GLN A 360 13.51 13.53 -2.08
CA GLN A 360 12.47 14.52 -1.84
C GLN A 360 11.41 14.51 -2.95
N LEU A 361 10.15 14.62 -2.53
CA LEU A 361 9.04 14.95 -3.39
C LEU A 361 9.04 16.47 -3.58
N ASN A 362 9.01 16.93 -4.84
CA ASN A 362 8.94 18.36 -5.14
C ASN A 362 7.50 18.84 -5.39
N ASP A 363 7.32 20.15 -5.46
CA ASP A 363 6.00 20.80 -5.62
C ASP A 363 5.27 20.43 -6.91
N ASN A 364 5.99 19.93 -7.92
CA ASN A 364 5.41 19.46 -9.17
C ASN A 364 4.94 17.99 -9.09
N GLY A 365 5.09 17.35 -7.93
CA GLY A 365 4.73 15.96 -7.72
C GLY A 365 5.78 14.96 -8.20
N ASN A 366 6.99 15.41 -8.55
CA ASN A 366 8.08 14.55 -9.02
C ASN A 366 9.01 14.16 -7.86
N GLY A 367 9.61 12.96 -7.96
CA GLY A 367 10.47 12.41 -6.92
C GLY A 367 9.68 11.73 -5.80
N GLY A 368 10.24 11.73 -4.58
CA GLY A 368 9.65 11.04 -3.44
C GLY A 368 10.01 9.55 -3.33
N VAL A 369 9.61 8.94 -2.23
CA VAL A 369 9.75 7.50 -1.96
C VAL A 369 8.38 6.93 -1.62
N ILE A 370 7.94 5.92 -2.38
CA ILE A 370 6.64 5.28 -2.22
C ILE A 370 6.77 3.92 -1.53
N VAL A 371 5.74 3.52 -0.79
CA VAL A 371 5.58 2.16 -0.24
C VAL A 371 4.64 1.39 -1.15
N ASP A 372 5.19 0.42 -1.88
CA ASP A 372 4.47 -0.34 -2.91
C ASP A 372 4.59 -1.85 -2.71
N SER A 373 3.49 -2.52 -2.34
CA SER A 373 3.42 -3.98 -2.22
C SER A 373 3.37 -4.70 -3.57
N GLY A 374 3.03 -3.98 -4.65
CA GLY A 374 2.98 -4.50 -6.01
C GLY A 374 4.35 -4.56 -6.71
N THR A 375 5.40 -4.00 -6.10
CA THR A 375 6.79 -4.05 -6.62
C THR A 375 7.63 -5.00 -5.76
N ALA A 376 8.11 -6.10 -6.35
CA ALA A 376 8.73 -7.20 -5.60
C ALA A 376 10.12 -6.87 -5.02
N VAL A 377 10.85 -5.92 -5.61
CA VAL A 377 12.18 -5.50 -5.20
C VAL A 377 12.23 -3.99 -5.03
N THR A 378 12.84 -3.50 -3.95
CA THR A 378 13.07 -2.07 -3.74
C THR A 378 13.86 -1.45 -4.89
N ARG A 379 13.36 -0.31 -5.38
CA ARG A 379 13.92 0.42 -6.53
C ARG A 379 14.46 1.76 -6.06
N LEU A 380 15.72 2.01 -6.39
CA LEU A 380 16.43 3.23 -6.03
C LEU A 380 16.88 3.94 -7.31
N GLN A 381 16.91 5.28 -7.28
CA GLN A 381 17.58 6.06 -8.32
C GLN A 381 19.03 5.60 -8.46
N THR A 382 19.56 5.66 -9.69
CA THR A 382 20.87 5.11 -10.04
C THR A 382 22.00 5.53 -9.08
N GLU A 383 22.03 6.80 -8.67
CA GLU A 383 23.03 7.30 -7.73
C GLU A 383 22.91 6.66 -6.34
N ALA A 384 21.70 6.67 -5.77
CA ALA A 384 21.42 6.03 -4.48
C ALA A 384 21.69 4.51 -4.52
N TYR A 385 21.27 3.84 -5.59
CA TYR A 385 21.54 2.42 -5.81
C TYR A 385 23.04 2.12 -5.85
N ASN A 386 23.81 2.90 -6.63
CA ASN A 386 25.26 2.70 -6.75
C ASN A 386 25.96 2.88 -5.41
N SER A 387 25.62 3.95 -4.67
CA SER A 387 26.17 4.23 -3.34
C SER A 387 25.88 3.08 -2.35
N MET A 388 24.62 2.62 -2.30
CA MET A 388 24.20 1.51 -1.46
C MET A 388 24.89 0.19 -1.84
N ARG A 389 24.89 -0.17 -3.13
CA ARG A 389 25.53 -1.38 -3.65
C ARG A 389 27.02 -1.42 -3.31
N ASP A 390 27.73 -0.30 -3.50
CA ASP A 390 29.18 -0.25 -3.35
C ASP A 390 29.57 -0.30 -1.87
N ALA A 391 28.81 0.36 -1.00
CA ALA A 391 28.96 0.22 0.46
C ALA A 391 28.69 -1.22 0.90
N PHE A 392 27.59 -1.84 0.45
CA PHE A 392 27.27 -3.23 0.79
C PHE A 392 28.35 -4.22 0.32
N LYS A 393 28.87 -4.05 -0.90
CA LYS A 393 29.98 -4.86 -1.42
C LYS A 393 31.26 -4.67 -0.61
N ARG A 394 31.55 -3.46 -0.15
CA ARG A 394 32.71 -3.14 0.70
C ARG A 394 32.61 -3.86 2.04
N GLU A 395 31.47 -3.76 2.73
CA GLU A 395 31.26 -4.42 4.02
C GLU A 395 31.33 -5.95 3.90
N ARG A 396 30.73 -6.54 2.85
CA ARG A 396 30.84 -7.98 2.59
C ARG A 396 32.31 -8.44 2.43
N ARG A 397 33.15 -7.64 1.76
CA ARG A 397 34.58 -7.95 1.59
C ARG A 397 35.35 -7.85 2.90
N ILE A 398 35.00 -6.90 3.76
CA ILE A 398 35.58 -6.74 5.10
C ILE A 398 35.24 -7.96 5.96
N CYS A 399 33.97 -8.36 6.00
CA CYS A 399 33.53 -9.55 6.72
C CYS A 399 34.18 -10.85 6.23
N ARG A 400 34.38 -11.02 4.92
CA ARG A 400 35.02 -12.22 4.37
C ARG A 400 36.52 -12.31 4.71
N ARG A 401 37.15 -11.19 5.07
CA ARG A 401 38.57 -11.12 5.45
C ARG A 401 38.78 -11.26 6.97
N GLN A 402 37.76 -11.00 7.78
CA GLN A 402 37.82 -11.15 9.24
C GLN A 402 37.21 -12.48 9.65
N THR A 403 38.05 -13.51 9.84
CA THR A 403 37.65 -14.70 10.60
C THR A 403 37.55 -14.31 12.07
N THR A 404 36.34 -14.39 12.62
CA THR A 404 35.95 -14.30 14.04
C THR A 404 35.39 -12.95 14.56
N SER A 405 34.23 -13.10 15.21
CA SER A 405 33.50 -12.25 16.17
C SER A 405 32.82 -10.93 15.76
N HIS A 406 33.12 -10.29 14.63
CA HIS A 406 32.51 -8.97 14.31
C HIS A 406 31.42 -8.95 13.23
N CYS A 407 31.24 -10.04 12.49
CA CYS A 407 30.25 -10.08 11.41
C CYS A 407 29.09 -11.02 11.75
N SER A 408 28.29 -10.65 12.76
CA SER A 408 26.92 -11.14 12.82
C SER A 408 26.12 -10.33 11.81
N THR A 409 25.98 -10.85 10.59
CA THR A 409 24.97 -10.37 9.65
C THR A 409 23.60 -10.65 10.25
N ARG A 410 23.05 -9.70 11.02
CA ARG A 410 21.61 -9.50 11.03
C ARG A 410 21.24 -8.88 9.68
N ALA A 411 21.06 -9.75 8.69
CA ALA A 411 20.09 -9.48 7.65
C ALA A 411 18.73 -9.74 8.31
N THR A 412 18.15 -8.69 8.85
CA THR A 412 16.80 -8.68 9.40
C THR A 412 15.94 -7.97 8.38
N THR A 413 15.00 -8.74 7.82
CA THR A 413 13.83 -8.27 7.07
C THR A 413 13.02 -7.27 7.87
#